data_AF-A0A8H3B700-F1
#
_entry.id   AF-A0A8H3B700-F1
#
_cell.length_a   1.000
_cell.length_b   1.000
_cell.length_c   1.000
_cell.angle_alpha   90.00
_cell.angle_beta   90.00
_cell.angle_gamma   90.00
#
_symmetry.space_group_name_H-M   'P 1'
#
loop_
_entity.id
_entity.type
_entity.pdbx_description
1 polymer ?
#
loop_
_entity_poly.entity_id
_entity_poly.type
_entity_poly.pdbx_seq_one_letter_code
_entity_poly.pdbx_strand_id
1 'polypeptide(L)'
;MIFSVLAAGLWVASTLAAPANFNPASLARRSEDELGSLVLAVKAQDDVNDPDDLTVASTITNTGNTTLKLLNDPNGPLSTWKTHTFEFYEVPISGSRKRATGSTAGVSAVRVKYNPDVAVSLSNPDAYTVLKPGENKTVTHDLSGMYNFQTTGAYEVRVTANAEWFRVVKDDGSVGYVKATIYDGPEATNWTATHIAESGTYASLRGLISAGIPKHSLARRWEENTGLAKRVLYNNCSAMQEKDITHGVAGANSYITQSMQFLANSYYLGNARYRTWFGPYEKKRWDTVARHFAMLHGQPPRFRYDCSCTEEDTFAYVYPDQFGTVYLCGAFWKAPVMGKDSRAGTIIHEATHFTAIAGTDDYAYGHTEAQKLAVEHPEQAIMNADSHEYFAENDPQIA
;
A
#
# COMPACT_ATOMS: atom_id res chain seq x y z
N MET A 1 -27.21 -10.88 -53.48
CA MET A 1 -27.10 -9.78 -52.49
C MET A 1 -28.04 -10.15 -51.35
N ILE A 2 -27.65 -10.49 -50.13
CA ILE A 2 -26.44 -10.30 -49.32
C ILE A 2 -26.33 -11.55 -48.39
N PHE A 3 -25.13 -12.13 -48.25
CA PHE A 3 -24.83 -13.12 -47.22
C PHE A 3 -24.46 -12.37 -45.92
N SER A 4 -25.12 -12.70 -44.80
CA SER A 4 -24.68 -12.31 -43.45
C SER A 4 -24.07 -13.53 -42.76
N VAL A 5 -22.77 -13.46 -42.49
CA VAL A 5 -22.01 -14.45 -41.72
C VAL A 5 -22.00 -14.01 -40.26
N LEU A 6 -22.61 -14.81 -39.38
CA LEU A 6 -22.37 -14.75 -37.93
C LEU A 6 -21.03 -15.46 -37.64
N ALA A 7 -20.06 -14.73 -37.10
CA ALA A 7 -18.86 -15.32 -36.51
C ALA A 7 -19.00 -15.29 -34.98
N ALA A 8 -19.16 -16.48 -34.39
CA ALA A 8 -19.04 -16.71 -32.96
C ALA A 8 -17.55 -16.95 -32.63
N GLY A 9 -16.95 -16.10 -31.81
CA GLY A 9 -15.60 -16.28 -31.30
C GLY A 9 -15.60 -17.17 -30.06
N LEU A 10 -15.09 -18.40 -30.16
CA LEU A 10 -14.75 -19.25 -29.02
C LEU A 10 -13.45 -18.74 -28.38
N TRP A 11 -13.49 -18.44 -27.08
CA TRP A 11 -12.31 -18.28 -26.24
C TRP A 11 -11.88 -19.66 -25.72
N VAL A 12 -10.66 -20.09 -26.05
CA VAL A 12 -10.05 -21.31 -25.48
C VAL A 12 -9.14 -20.87 -24.33
N ALA A 13 -9.52 -21.22 -23.10
CA ALA A 13 -8.65 -21.08 -21.93
C ALA A 13 -7.61 -22.21 -21.95
N SER A 14 -6.33 -21.87 -22.14
CA SER A 14 -5.21 -22.80 -22.04
C SER A 14 -4.72 -22.88 -20.59
N THR A 15 -5.02 -23.98 -19.91
CA THR A 15 -4.45 -24.33 -18.60
C THR A 15 -3.04 -24.91 -18.78
N LEU A 16 -2.01 -24.32 -18.17
CA LEU A 16 -0.64 -24.85 -18.18
C LEU A 16 -0.20 -25.19 -16.75
N ALA A 17 0.22 -26.44 -16.56
CA ALA A 17 0.71 -27.01 -15.32
C ALA A 17 2.23 -26.80 -15.14
N ALA A 18 2.70 -26.76 -13.88
CA ALA A 18 4.09 -26.51 -13.50
C ALA A 18 5.02 -27.73 -13.68
N PRO A 19 6.31 -27.54 -14.05
CA PRO A 19 7.29 -28.63 -14.12
C PRO A 19 8.14 -28.77 -12.85
N ALA A 20 8.68 -29.98 -12.65
CA ALA A 20 9.32 -30.47 -11.44
C ALA A 20 10.87 -30.48 -11.46
N ASN A 21 11.42 -30.41 -10.25
CA ASN A 21 12.78 -30.74 -9.75
C ASN A 21 13.88 -29.66 -9.74
N PHE A 22 14.25 -29.24 -8.53
CA PHE A 22 15.45 -28.45 -8.20
C PHE A 22 16.08 -29.01 -6.90
N ASN A 23 17.41 -29.08 -6.80
CA ASN A 23 18.13 -29.55 -5.60
C ASN A 23 19.39 -28.71 -5.36
N PRO A 24 19.51 -27.98 -4.24
CA PRO A 24 20.72 -27.26 -3.88
C PRO A 24 21.34 -27.77 -2.56
N ALA A 25 22.66 -27.90 -2.53
CA ALA A 25 23.41 -28.11 -1.29
C ALA A 25 24.37 -26.95 -1.04
N SER A 26 24.30 -26.42 0.18
CA SER A 26 25.41 -26.14 1.10
C SER A 26 25.54 -24.69 1.65
N LEU A 27 25.46 -24.65 3.00
CA LEU A 27 26.10 -23.74 3.98
C LEU A 27 25.38 -22.46 4.48
N ALA A 28 24.47 -22.69 5.43
CA ALA A 28 24.43 -22.11 6.79
C ALA A 28 24.51 -20.57 6.99
N ARG A 29 23.40 -19.88 6.68
CA ARG A 29 22.72 -19.02 7.66
C ARG A 29 21.70 -19.90 8.38
N ARG A 30 21.31 -19.60 9.62
CA ARG A 30 20.14 -20.27 10.22
C ARG A 30 18.88 -19.81 9.47
N SER A 31 18.64 -20.51 8.36
CA SER A 31 17.40 -20.86 7.70
C SER A 31 16.34 -19.78 7.43
N GLU A 32 16.60 -18.92 6.43
CA GLU A 32 15.51 -18.40 5.57
C GLU A 32 14.72 -19.58 4.94
N ASP A 33 15.36 -20.75 4.79
CA ASP A 33 14.75 -22.02 4.36
C ASP A 33 13.74 -22.67 5.35
N GLU A 34 13.68 -22.27 6.63
CA GLU A 34 12.83 -22.95 7.64
C GLU A 34 11.40 -22.41 7.64
N LEU A 35 11.20 -21.13 7.30
CA LEU A 35 9.88 -20.55 7.19
C LEU A 35 9.19 -20.88 5.88
N GLY A 36 9.92 -21.34 4.87
CA GLY A 36 9.42 -21.70 3.55
C GLY A 36 10.13 -20.94 2.42
N SER A 37 9.83 -21.31 1.18
CA SER A 37 10.42 -20.72 -0.01
C SER A 37 9.31 -20.28 -0.95
N LEU A 38 9.42 -19.05 -1.47
CA LEU A 38 8.47 -18.47 -2.40
C LEU A 38 9.17 -18.06 -3.69
N VAL A 39 8.50 -18.31 -4.82
CA VAL A 39 8.82 -17.71 -6.11
C VAL A 39 7.70 -16.77 -6.52
N LEU A 40 8.07 -15.57 -6.95
CA LEU A 40 7.15 -14.55 -7.48
C LEU A 40 7.43 -14.35 -8.97
N ALA A 41 6.46 -14.69 -9.81
CA ALA A 41 6.46 -14.37 -11.24
C ALA A 41 5.53 -13.18 -11.51
N VAL A 42 5.97 -12.28 -12.38
CA VAL A 42 5.19 -11.11 -12.81
C VAL A 42 4.94 -11.23 -14.31
N LYS A 43 3.70 -10.98 -14.72
CA LYS A 43 3.31 -10.88 -16.12
C LYS A 43 2.59 -9.56 -16.35
N ALA A 44 3.17 -8.71 -17.17
CA ALA A 44 2.57 -7.48 -17.64
C ALA A 44 1.58 -7.75 -18.76
N GLN A 45 0.66 -6.82 -18.96
CA GLN A 45 -0.10 -6.70 -20.19
C GLN A 45 0.81 -6.35 -21.36
N ASP A 46 0.60 -7.00 -22.51
CA ASP A 46 1.50 -6.86 -23.67
C ASP A 46 1.49 -5.43 -24.24
N ASP A 47 0.30 -4.83 -24.41
CA ASP A 47 0.11 -3.50 -24.99
C ASP A 47 -0.84 -2.63 -24.14
N VAL A 48 -0.43 -1.40 -23.86
CA VAL A 48 -1.23 -0.40 -23.14
C VAL A 48 -1.61 0.70 -24.12
N ASN A 49 -2.88 0.69 -24.52
CA ASN A 49 -3.47 1.68 -25.42
C ASN A 49 -4.37 2.69 -24.69
N ASP A 50 -4.72 2.43 -23.44
CA ASP A 50 -5.57 3.27 -22.61
C ASP A 50 -4.97 3.28 -21.19
N PRO A 51 -4.69 4.44 -20.58
CA PRO A 51 -4.25 4.52 -19.18
C PRO A 51 -5.28 3.94 -18.19
N ASP A 52 -6.53 3.74 -18.62
CA ASP A 52 -7.64 3.17 -17.83
C ASP A 52 -7.88 1.66 -18.06
N ASP A 53 -6.93 0.96 -18.69
CA ASP A 53 -6.99 -0.50 -18.92
C ASP A 53 -5.64 -1.19 -18.68
N LEU A 54 -4.82 -0.65 -17.78
CA LEU A 54 -3.53 -1.25 -17.44
C LEU A 54 -3.73 -2.38 -16.42
N THR A 55 -3.24 -3.57 -16.75
CA THR A 55 -3.22 -4.72 -15.85
C THR A 55 -1.85 -5.38 -15.72
N VAL A 56 -1.59 -5.94 -14.54
CA VAL A 56 -0.42 -6.78 -14.26
C VAL A 56 -0.89 -8.00 -13.48
N ALA A 57 -0.35 -9.19 -13.76
CA ALA A 57 -0.59 -10.38 -12.96
C ALA A 57 0.66 -10.75 -12.15
N SER A 58 0.49 -11.01 -10.86
CA SER A 58 1.49 -11.65 -10.01
C SER A 58 1.10 -13.10 -9.77
N THR A 59 2.07 -14.01 -9.76
CA THR A 59 1.86 -15.41 -9.38
C THR A 59 2.86 -15.78 -8.29
N ILE A 60 2.34 -16.11 -7.11
CA ILE A 60 3.12 -16.55 -5.95
C ILE A 60 3.05 -18.06 -5.89
N THR A 61 4.21 -18.73 -5.90
CA THR A 61 4.31 -20.19 -5.78
C THR A 61 5.07 -20.54 -4.52
N ASN A 62 4.53 -21.45 -3.71
CA ASN A 62 5.24 -22.04 -2.60
C ASN A 62 6.15 -23.17 -3.11
N THR A 63 7.44 -22.89 -3.19
CA THR A 63 8.48 -23.84 -3.60
C THR A 63 9.10 -24.58 -2.43
N GLY A 64 8.67 -24.27 -1.20
CA GLY A 64 9.08 -24.96 0.02
C GLY A 64 8.36 -26.30 0.23
N ASN A 65 8.62 -26.91 1.40
CA ASN A 65 8.05 -28.19 1.81
C ASN A 65 7.00 -28.06 2.95
N THR A 66 6.75 -26.85 3.43
CA THR A 66 5.74 -26.53 4.45
C THR A 66 4.57 -25.76 3.84
N THR A 67 3.39 -25.82 4.47
CA THR A 67 2.27 -24.95 4.08
C THR A 67 2.50 -23.56 4.64
N LEU A 68 2.28 -22.53 3.82
CA LEU A 68 2.45 -21.13 4.22
C LEU A 68 1.10 -20.44 4.34
N LYS A 69 0.89 -19.72 5.44
CA LYS A 69 -0.24 -18.80 5.62
C LYS A 69 0.28 -17.37 5.49
N LEU A 70 0.07 -16.77 4.33
CA LEU A 70 0.59 -15.45 3.96
C LEU A 70 -0.47 -14.38 4.24
N LEU A 71 -0.09 -13.25 4.84
CA LEU A 71 -0.98 -12.08 4.93
C LEU A 71 -1.14 -11.43 3.56
N ASN A 72 -2.37 -11.02 3.24
CA ASN A 72 -2.70 -10.24 2.05
C ASN A 72 -2.43 -8.75 2.30
N ASP A 73 -1.15 -8.39 2.51
CA ASP A 73 -0.72 -6.99 2.72
C ASP A 73 -1.21 -6.10 1.58
N PRO A 74 -1.88 -4.96 1.86
CA PRO A 74 -2.28 -3.99 0.85
C PRO A 74 -1.17 -3.59 -0.13
N ASN A 75 0.08 -3.44 0.32
CA ASN A 75 1.26 -3.09 -0.50
C ASN A 75 1.93 -4.30 -1.18
N GLY A 76 1.36 -5.50 -1.03
CA GLY A 76 1.92 -6.75 -1.50
C GLY A 76 1.23 -7.30 -2.76
N PRO A 77 1.86 -8.26 -3.43
CA PRO A 77 1.37 -8.82 -4.69
C PRO A 77 0.21 -9.82 -4.54
N LEU A 78 -0.22 -10.13 -3.31
CA LEU A 78 -1.42 -10.96 -3.05
C LEU A 78 -2.70 -10.12 -2.82
N SER A 79 -2.54 -8.81 -2.75
CA SER A 79 -3.62 -7.84 -2.57
C SER A 79 -4.13 -7.33 -3.92
N THR A 80 -5.39 -6.90 -3.96
CA THR A 80 -5.98 -6.20 -5.13
C THR A 80 -6.06 -4.68 -4.92
N TRP A 81 -5.50 -4.17 -3.82
CA TRP A 81 -5.41 -2.74 -3.57
C TRP A 81 -4.55 -2.04 -4.62
N LYS A 82 -4.97 -0.84 -5.03
CA LYS A 82 -4.24 0.03 -5.96
C LYS A 82 -3.10 0.80 -5.26
N THR A 83 -2.29 0.09 -4.51
CA THR A 83 -1.09 0.57 -3.81
C THR A 83 0.14 0.47 -4.72
N HIS A 84 1.26 1.07 -4.32
CA HIS A 84 2.48 1.08 -5.13
C HIS A 84 3.25 -0.26 -5.05
N THR A 85 2.69 -1.29 -5.69
CA THR A 85 3.25 -2.65 -5.72
C THR A 85 4.22 -2.86 -6.89
N PHE A 86 4.02 -2.15 -8.00
CA PHE A 86 4.80 -2.32 -9.25
C PHE A 86 5.50 -1.03 -9.69
N GLU A 87 6.64 -1.18 -10.34
CA GLU A 87 7.41 -0.11 -10.97
C GLU A 87 7.61 -0.42 -12.46
N PHE A 88 7.50 0.60 -13.29
CA PHE A 88 7.68 0.50 -14.74
C PHE A 88 8.94 1.24 -15.13
N TYR A 89 9.92 0.51 -15.66
CA TYR A 89 11.21 1.05 -16.08
C TYR A 89 11.29 1.13 -17.60
N GLU A 90 11.53 2.31 -18.14
CA GLU A 90 11.70 2.50 -19.58
C GLU A 90 12.90 1.68 -20.11
N VAL A 91 12.68 0.89 -21.15
CA VAL A 91 13.71 0.10 -21.83
C VAL A 91 14.33 0.93 -22.96
N PRO A 92 15.62 1.32 -22.88
CA PRO A 92 16.22 2.17 -23.90
C PRO A 92 16.29 1.49 -25.28
N ILE A 93 16.07 2.29 -26.34
CA ILE A 93 16.07 1.87 -27.76
C ILE A 93 17.38 1.19 -28.19
N SER A 94 18.49 1.40 -27.48
CA SER A 94 19.79 0.75 -27.75
C SER A 94 19.85 -0.75 -27.37
N GLY A 95 18.74 -1.35 -26.95
CA GLY A 95 18.55 -2.81 -26.95
C GLY A 95 19.44 -3.60 -26.00
N SER A 96 20.06 -2.94 -25.01
CA SER A 96 20.84 -3.65 -24.00
C SER A 96 19.91 -4.43 -23.08
N ARG A 97 19.97 -5.77 -23.12
CA ARG A 97 19.33 -6.72 -22.16
C ARG A 97 19.80 -6.55 -20.70
N LYS A 98 20.45 -5.44 -20.35
CA LYS A 98 20.75 -5.10 -18.96
C LYS A 98 19.48 -4.52 -18.36
N ARG A 99 19.17 -4.88 -17.10
CA ARG A 99 18.06 -4.30 -16.32
C ARG A 99 17.89 -2.82 -16.67
N ALA A 100 16.72 -2.44 -17.15
CA ALA A 100 16.40 -1.03 -17.39
C ALA A 100 16.68 -0.20 -16.13
N THR A 101 17.49 0.84 -16.28
CA THR A 101 17.78 1.88 -15.27
C THR A 101 17.23 3.24 -15.71
N GLY A 102 16.28 3.23 -16.66
CA GLY A 102 15.65 4.42 -17.22
C GLY A 102 14.76 5.14 -16.22
N SER A 103 14.09 6.19 -16.68
CA SER A 103 13.09 6.90 -15.86
C SER A 103 11.95 5.94 -15.48
N THR A 104 11.44 6.09 -14.25
CA THR A 104 10.25 5.37 -13.82
C THR A 104 9.00 6.15 -14.23
N ALA A 105 7.93 5.43 -14.59
CA ALA A 105 6.63 6.07 -14.78
C ALA A 105 6.20 6.78 -13.48
N GLY A 106 5.56 7.94 -13.61
CA GLY A 106 4.94 8.59 -12.46
C GLY A 106 3.83 7.70 -11.91
N VAL A 107 3.70 7.60 -10.59
CA VAL A 107 2.70 6.74 -9.94
C VAL A 107 1.79 7.56 -9.02
N SER A 108 0.50 7.34 -9.16
CA SER A 108 -0.55 7.74 -8.23
C SER A 108 -1.17 6.46 -7.69
N ALA A 109 -1.10 6.28 -6.38
CA ALA A 109 -1.55 5.07 -5.71
C ALA A 109 -2.32 5.41 -4.45
N VAL A 110 -3.22 4.53 -4.05
CA VAL A 110 -3.92 4.58 -2.76
C VAL A 110 -2.90 4.41 -1.63
N ARG A 111 -3.18 5.02 -0.48
CA ARG A 111 -2.47 4.77 0.79
C ARG A 111 -3.43 4.21 1.81
N VAL A 112 -2.99 3.26 2.63
CA VAL A 112 -3.90 2.37 3.37
C VAL A 112 -3.37 2.18 4.80
N LYS A 113 -4.06 2.70 5.82
CA LYS A 113 -3.77 2.28 7.19
C LYS A 113 -4.10 0.80 7.36
N TYR A 114 -3.04 0.02 7.53
CA TYR A 114 -3.08 -1.39 7.85
C TYR A 114 -2.25 -1.67 9.10
N ASN A 115 -2.55 -2.76 9.80
CA ASN A 115 -1.66 -3.27 10.84
C ASN A 115 -1.66 -4.82 10.79
N PRO A 116 -0.51 -5.45 10.48
CA PRO A 116 -0.39 -6.90 10.42
C PRO A 116 -0.82 -7.61 11.70
N ASP A 117 -0.48 -7.08 12.88
CA ASP A 117 -0.83 -7.70 14.16
C ASP A 117 -2.35 -7.72 14.38
N VAL A 118 -3.02 -6.63 13.97
CA VAL A 118 -4.49 -6.54 14.02
C VAL A 118 -5.11 -7.51 13.02
N ALA A 119 -4.63 -7.54 11.79
CA ALA A 119 -5.11 -8.48 10.78
C ALA A 119 -4.94 -9.95 11.22
N VAL A 120 -3.83 -10.27 11.89
CA VAL A 120 -3.60 -11.61 12.49
C VAL A 120 -4.60 -11.93 13.59
N SER A 121 -4.90 -10.95 14.45
CA SER A 121 -5.85 -11.10 15.55
C SER A 121 -7.31 -11.26 15.08
N LEU A 122 -7.61 -10.75 13.89
CA LEU A 122 -8.92 -10.88 13.27
C LEU A 122 -9.03 -12.29 12.67
N SER A 123 -10.08 -13.02 13.07
CA SER A 123 -10.43 -14.33 12.49
C SER A 123 -11.04 -14.19 11.09
N ASN A 124 -10.51 -13.28 10.26
CA ASN A 124 -10.94 -13.03 8.89
C ASN A 124 -10.17 -13.93 7.91
N PRO A 125 -10.78 -14.94 7.28
CA PRO A 125 -10.07 -15.80 6.33
C PRO A 125 -9.58 -15.02 5.09
N ASP A 126 -10.22 -13.91 4.71
CA ASP A 126 -9.86 -13.13 3.53
C ASP A 126 -8.59 -12.28 3.74
N ALA A 127 -8.13 -12.13 4.99
CA ALA A 127 -6.85 -11.48 5.32
C ALA A 127 -5.63 -12.35 4.94
N TYR A 128 -5.85 -13.61 4.54
CA TYR A 128 -4.77 -14.55 4.26
C TYR A 128 -4.90 -15.26 2.91
N THR A 129 -3.75 -15.64 2.36
CA THR A 129 -3.62 -16.65 1.31
C THR A 129 -2.86 -17.84 1.89
N VAL A 130 -3.45 -19.04 1.83
CA VAL A 130 -2.79 -20.28 2.26
C VAL A 130 -2.28 -21.03 1.03
N LEU A 131 -0.99 -21.35 1.01
CA LEU A 131 -0.35 -22.10 -0.08
C LEU A 131 0.33 -23.36 0.46
N LYS A 132 -0.13 -24.53 0.02
CA LYS A 132 0.56 -25.81 0.27
C LYS A 132 1.85 -25.90 -0.56
N PRO A 133 2.77 -26.84 -0.24
CA PRO A 133 3.92 -27.13 -1.08
C PRO A 133 3.53 -27.36 -2.54
N GLY A 134 4.14 -26.60 -3.46
CA GLY A 134 3.87 -26.63 -4.90
C GLY A 134 2.60 -25.89 -5.36
N GLU A 135 1.79 -25.37 -4.43
CA GLU A 135 0.61 -24.58 -4.76
C GLU A 135 1.00 -23.15 -5.15
N ASN A 136 0.21 -22.55 -6.03
CA ASN A 136 0.36 -21.17 -6.43
C ASN A 136 -0.95 -20.38 -6.36
N LYS A 137 -0.80 -19.06 -6.28
CA LYS A 137 -1.90 -18.10 -6.37
C LYS A 137 -1.54 -17.02 -7.37
N THR A 138 -2.38 -16.84 -8.37
CA THR A 138 -2.32 -15.70 -9.28
C THR A 138 -3.31 -14.62 -8.85
N VAL A 139 -2.86 -13.36 -8.86
CA VAL A 139 -3.68 -12.17 -8.67
C VAL A 139 -3.50 -11.26 -9.88
N THR A 140 -4.60 -10.87 -10.51
CA THR A 140 -4.61 -9.84 -11.55
C THR A 140 -4.90 -8.50 -10.89
N HIS A 141 -3.97 -7.57 -11.07
CA HIS A 141 -4.00 -6.21 -10.56
C HIS A 141 -4.55 -5.31 -11.64
N ASP A 142 -5.67 -4.65 -11.34
CA ASP A 142 -6.13 -3.49 -12.10
C ASP A 142 -5.29 -2.29 -11.65
N LEU A 143 -4.52 -1.70 -12.56
CA LEU A 143 -3.68 -0.53 -12.35
C LEU A 143 -4.19 0.70 -13.12
N SER A 144 -5.44 0.65 -13.58
CA SER A 144 -6.09 1.73 -14.33
C SER A 144 -6.02 3.05 -13.57
N GLY A 145 -5.54 4.08 -14.26
CA GLY A 145 -5.39 5.45 -13.74
C GLY A 145 -4.23 5.63 -12.76
N MET A 146 -3.42 4.62 -12.49
CA MET A 146 -2.31 4.71 -11.52
C MET A 146 -1.02 5.26 -12.12
N TYR A 147 -0.69 4.90 -13.36
CA TYR A 147 0.62 5.20 -13.94
C TYR A 147 0.53 6.27 -15.03
N ASN A 148 1.50 7.18 -15.02
CA ASN A 148 1.68 8.23 -16.01
C ASN A 148 2.99 8.01 -16.76
N PHE A 149 2.89 7.46 -17.96
CA PHE A 149 4.02 7.18 -18.85
C PHE A 149 4.38 8.42 -19.66
N GLN A 150 5.65 8.82 -19.65
CA GLN A 150 6.12 10.02 -20.33
C GLN A 150 6.53 9.77 -21.79
N THR A 151 6.83 8.52 -22.15
CA THR A 151 7.30 8.13 -23.48
C THR A 151 6.56 6.88 -23.95
N THR A 152 6.46 6.73 -25.27
CA THR A 152 5.99 5.50 -25.91
C THR A 152 7.11 4.48 -25.98
N GLY A 153 6.77 3.19 -26.04
CA GLY A 153 7.73 2.11 -26.26
C GLY A 153 7.72 1.07 -25.14
N ALA A 154 8.79 0.30 -25.05
CA ALA A 154 8.86 -0.83 -24.12
C ALA A 154 9.21 -0.39 -22.69
N TYR A 155 8.46 -0.92 -21.73
CA TYR A 155 8.73 -0.80 -20.30
C TYR A 155 8.86 -2.19 -19.67
N GLU A 156 9.78 -2.32 -18.72
CA GLU A 156 9.94 -3.51 -17.89
C GLU A 156 9.20 -3.29 -16.56
N VAL A 157 8.26 -4.18 -16.26
CA VAL A 157 7.52 -4.19 -15.00
C VAL A 157 8.29 -4.96 -13.94
N ARG A 158 8.46 -4.36 -12.78
CA ARG A 158 9.07 -4.96 -11.60
C ARG A 158 8.17 -4.77 -10.39
N VAL A 159 8.33 -5.60 -9.37
CA VAL A 159 7.75 -5.31 -8.05
C VAL A 159 8.66 -4.37 -7.27
N THR A 160 8.08 -3.57 -6.38
CA THR A 160 8.85 -2.76 -5.42
C THR A 160 9.60 -3.67 -4.44
N ALA A 161 10.68 -3.16 -3.85
CA ALA A 161 11.49 -3.94 -2.90
C ALA A 161 10.67 -4.47 -1.71
N ASN A 162 9.67 -3.72 -1.25
CA ASN A 162 8.78 -4.13 -0.17
C ASN A 162 7.83 -5.26 -0.60
N ALA A 163 7.33 -5.22 -1.84
CA ALA A 163 6.47 -6.26 -2.40
C ALA A 163 7.18 -7.61 -2.65
N GLU A 164 8.52 -7.67 -2.52
CA GLU A 164 9.28 -8.93 -2.51
C GLU A 164 9.17 -9.68 -1.16
N TRP A 165 8.75 -9.02 -0.08
CA TRP A 165 8.69 -9.60 1.27
C TRP A 165 7.27 -9.96 1.67
N PHE A 166 7.08 -11.21 2.10
CA PHE A 166 5.78 -11.73 2.53
C PHE A 166 5.78 -11.97 4.02
N ARG A 167 4.71 -11.51 4.68
CA ARG A 167 4.45 -11.84 6.08
C ARG A 167 3.80 -13.21 6.18
N VAL A 168 4.42 -14.11 6.92
CA VAL A 168 3.94 -15.48 7.16
C VAL A 168 3.45 -15.59 8.60
N VAL A 169 2.21 -16.01 8.79
CA VAL A 169 1.66 -16.30 10.11
C VAL A 169 2.04 -17.72 10.50
N LYS A 170 2.74 -17.85 11.63
CA LYS A 170 3.17 -19.13 12.19
C LYS A 170 2.06 -19.75 13.04
N ASP A 171 2.24 -21.02 13.37
CA ASP A 171 1.27 -21.79 14.19
C ASP A 171 1.07 -21.20 15.60
N ASP A 172 2.08 -20.49 16.13
CA ASP A 172 2.00 -19.79 17.43
C ASP A 172 1.33 -18.41 17.34
N GLY A 173 0.86 -18.00 16.16
CA GLY A 173 0.26 -16.70 15.89
C GLY A 173 1.26 -15.57 15.68
N SER A 174 2.57 -15.80 15.79
CA SER A 174 3.58 -14.79 15.48
C SER A 174 3.74 -14.61 13.96
N VAL A 175 4.20 -13.43 13.57
CA VAL A 175 4.48 -13.09 12.17
C VAL A 175 5.98 -13.25 11.87
N GLY A 176 6.30 -14.04 10.85
CA GLY A 176 7.62 -14.13 10.24
C GLY A 176 7.65 -13.48 8.85
N TYR A 177 8.82 -13.47 8.22
CA TYR A 177 9.00 -12.92 6.88
C TYR A 177 9.68 -13.93 5.97
N VAL A 178 9.20 -14.04 4.73
CA VAL A 178 9.85 -14.78 3.65
C VAL A 178 10.01 -13.84 2.48
N LYS A 179 11.25 -13.69 2.00
CA LYS A 179 11.53 -12.97 0.76
C LYS A 179 11.29 -13.91 -0.41
N ALA A 180 10.44 -13.52 -1.35
CA ALA A 180 10.28 -14.29 -2.58
C ALA A 180 11.48 -14.09 -3.51
N THR A 181 11.89 -15.19 -4.16
CA THR A 181 12.80 -15.11 -5.30
C THR A 181 11.99 -14.69 -6.52
N ILE A 182 12.42 -13.61 -7.17
CA ILE A 182 11.80 -13.16 -8.42
C ILE A 182 12.15 -14.15 -9.53
N TYR A 183 11.13 -14.64 -10.24
CA TYR A 183 11.34 -15.53 -11.37
C TYR A 183 12.07 -14.79 -12.51
N ASP A 184 13.23 -15.29 -12.89
CA ASP A 184 14.13 -14.72 -13.90
C ASP A 184 14.49 -15.73 -15.02
N GLY A 185 13.65 -16.75 -15.21
CA GLY A 185 13.84 -17.75 -16.25
C GLY A 185 13.84 -17.17 -17.68
N PRO A 186 14.17 -17.98 -18.71
CA PRO A 186 14.39 -17.49 -20.08
C PRO A 186 13.21 -16.73 -20.69
N GLU A 187 11.99 -17.00 -20.25
CA GLU A 187 10.75 -16.35 -20.71
C GLU A 187 10.35 -15.14 -19.87
N ALA A 188 10.97 -14.94 -18.70
CA ALA A 188 10.59 -13.90 -17.74
C ALA A 188 10.67 -12.50 -18.36
N THR A 189 11.69 -12.24 -19.20
CA THR A 189 11.84 -10.96 -19.89
C THR A 189 10.71 -10.65 -20.85
N ASN A 190 10.06 -11.67 -21.40
CA ASN A 190 8.89 -11.47 -22.27
C ASN A 190 7.64 -11.24 -21.43
N TRP A 191 7.54 -11.87 -20.26
CA TRP A 191 6.39 -11.70 -19.38
C TRP A 191 6.39 -10.34 -18.70
N THR A 192 7.55 -9.79 -18.34
CA THR A 192 7.65 -8.50 -17.67
C THR A 192 7.69 -7.31 -18.63
N ALA A 193 7.69 -7.54 -19.94
CA ALA A 193 7.69 -6.47 -20.93
C ALA A 193 6.25 -6.00 -21.23
N THR A 194 6.05 -4.69 -21.27
CA THR A 194 4.84 -4.05 -21.77
C THR A 194 5.20 -2.98 -22.79
N HIS A 195 4.35 -2.77 -23.79
CA HIS A 195 4.51 -1.72 -24.78
C HIS A 195 3.47 -0.62 -24.57
N ILE A 196 3.94 0.62 -24.37
CA ILE A 196 3.09 1.79 -24.19
C ILE A 196 2.90 2.48 -25.54
N ALA A 197 1.67 2.48 -26.05
CA ALA A 197 1.31 3.20 -27.27
C ALA A 197 1.14 4.70 -26.99
N GLU A 198 1.01 5.52 -28.05
CA GLU A 198 0.84 6.98 -27.93
C GLU A 198 -0.33 7.33 -27.00
N SER A 199 -1.49 6.71 -27.19
CA SER A 199 -2.66 6.93 -26.35
C SER A 199 -2.50 6.44 -24.90
N GLY A 200 -1.61 5.47 -24.66
CA GLY A 200 -1.25 5.00 -23.32
C GLY A 200 -0.41 5.99 -22.51
N THR A 201 0.16 7.01 -23.17
CA THR A 201 0.91 8.09 -22.48
C THR A 201 0.01 9.22 -21.97
N TYR A 202 -1.28 9.21 -22.32
CA TYR A 202 -2.21 10.22 -21.83
C TYR A 202 -2.51 10.04 -20.35
N ALA A 203 -2.74 11.14 -19.64
CA ALA A 203 -3.23 11.09 -18.28
C ALA A 203 -4.67 10.54 -18.26
N SER A 204 -4.96 9.64 -17.33
CA SER A 204 -6.32 9.18 -17.11
C SER A 204 -7.25 10.35 -16.77
N LEU A 205 -8.34 10.51 -17.52
CA LEU A 205 -9.41 11.45 -17.18
C LEU A 205 -10.30 10.95 -16.03
N ARG A 206 -10.23 9.65 -15.75
CA ARG A 206 -10.98 8.95 -14.72
C ARG A 206 -10.27 8.97 -13.37
N GLY A 207 -8.95 9.15 -13.37
CA GLY A 207 -8.07 9.04 -12.21
C GLY A 207 -8.28 7.73 -11.45
N LEU A 208 -7.88 7.71 -10.19
CA LEU A 208 -8.09 6.56 -9.31
C LEU A 208 -9.55 6.38 -8.85
N ILE A 209 -10.44 7.36 -9.10
CA ILE A 209 -11.82 7.43 -8.55
C ILE A 209 -12.79 6.51 -9.31
N SER A 210 -12.64 6.39 -10.63
CA SER A 210 -13.62 5.67 -11.47
C SER A 210 -13.45 4.16 -11.46
N ALA A 211 -12.33 3.69 -10.92
CA ALA A 211 -11.99 2.29 -10.79
C ALA A 211 -11.79 1.98 -9.32
N GLY A 212 -12.84 2.22 -8.52
CA GLY A 212 -12.94 1.74 -7.14
C GLY A 212 -12.41 0.31 -7.08
N ILE A 213 -11.59 0.04 -6.07
CA ILE A 213 -10.89 -1.25 -5.92
C ILE A 213 -11.94 -2.35 -6.19
N PRO A 214 -11.73 -3.33 -7.08
CA PRO A 214 -12.81 -4.14 -7.67
C PRO A 214 -13.81 -4.83 -6.70
N LYS A 215 -13.47 -4.95 -5.40
CA LYS A 215 -14.34 -5.43 -4.32
C LYS A 215 -15.09 -4.33 -3.54
N HIS A 216 -14.78 -3.07 -3.79
CA HIS A 216 -15.20 -1.90 -3.05
C HIS A 216 -16.10 -1.08 -3.98
N SER A 217 -17.41 -1.28 -3.85
CA SER A 217 -18.40 -0.58 -4.66
C SER A 217 -18.16 0.93 -4.60
N LEU A 218 -18.00 1.53 -5.79
CA LEU A 218 -17.64 2.93 -6.01
C LEU A 218 -18.21 3.87 -4.94
N ALA A 219 -17.31 4.58 -4.26
CA ALA A 219 -17.64 5.82 -3.60
C ALA A 219 -18.32 6.73 -4.63
N ARG A 220 -19.63 6.93 -4.50
CA ARG A 220 -20.40 7.81 -5.41
C ARG A 220 -19.68 9.15 -5.52
N ARG A 221 -19.50 9.65 -6.75
CA ARG A 221 -19.01 11.01 -7.01
C ARG A 221 -19.89 11.99 -6.23
N TRP A 222 -19.29 12.69 -5.27
CA TRP A 222 -19.95 13.75 -4.52
C TRP A 222 -19.97 15.03 -5.35
N GLU A 223 -21.12 15.71 -5.36
CA GLU A 223 -21.24 17.08 -5.85
C GLU A 223 -20.63 18.03 -4.80
N GLU A 224 -19.76 18.96 -5.25
CA GLU A 224 -19.13 19.96 -4.39
C GLU A 224 -20.19 20.81 -3.69
N ASN A 225 -20.28 20.70 -2.38
CA ASN A 225 -21.03 21.65 -1.58
C ASN A 225 -20.06 22.75 -1.11
N THR A 226 -20.07 23.89 -1.80
CA THR A 226 -19.18 25.06 -1.59
C THR A 226 -19.52 25.88 -0.34
N GLY A 227 -19.96 25.23 0.73
CA GLY A 227 -20.23 25.86 2.01
C GLY A 227 -18.98 25.94 2.88
N LEU A 228 -18.58 27.16 3.27
CA LEU A 228 -17.59 27.42 4.32
C LEU A 228 -18.10 26.92 5.68
N ALA A 229 -18.04 25.62 5.95
CA ALA A 229 -18.34 25.06 7.26
C ALA A 229 -17.08 24.41 7.85
N LYS A 230 -16.68 24.84 9.06
CA LYS A 230 -15.72 24.14 9.93
C LYS A 230 -16.37 22.89 10.52
N ARG A 231 -16.88 22.00 9.68
CA ARG A 231 -17.59 20.79 10.11
C ARG A 231 -17.16 19.62 9.27
N VAL A 232 -17.07 18.49 9.95
CA VAL A 232 -16.85 17.20 9.33
C VAL A 232 -17.97 16.94 8.32
N LEU A 233 -17.61 16.45 7.14
CA LEU A 233 -18.57 15.96 6.15
C LEU A 233 -18.61 14.44 6.19
N TYR A 234 -19.80 13.86 6.04
CA TYR A 234 -19.99 12.42 6.12
C TYR A 234 -20.55 11.87 4.81
N ASN A 235 -20.04 10.72 4.37
CA ASN A 235 -20.65 9.93 3.30
C ASN A 235 -20.96 8.51 3.79
N ASN A 236 -22.18 8.06 3.57
CA ASN A 236 -22.63 6.70 3.90
C ASN A 236 -22.39 6.28 5.37
N CYS A 237 -22.38 7.25 6.30
CA CYS A 237 -22.16 7.02 7.71
C CYS A 237 -23.49 6.94 8.46
N SER A 238 -23.61 6.00 9.39
CA SER A 238 -24.68 5.97 10.39
C SER A 238 -24.44 7.00 11.49
N ALA A 239 -25.49 7.36 12.24
CA ALA A 239 -25.37 8.28 13.37
C ALA A 239 -24.36 7.82 14.44
N MET A 240 -24.16 6.51 14.62
CA MET A 240 -23.13 5.99 15.53
C MET A 240 -21.73 6.20 14.97
N GLN A 241 -21.54 5.93 13.68
CA GLN A 241 -20.26 6.18 12.99
C GLN A 241 -19.90 7.67 13.01
N GLU A 242 -20.86 8.57 12.78
CA GLU A 242 -20.62 10.02 12.88
C GLU A 242 -20.13 10.43 14.28
N LYS A 243 -20.71 9.84 15.33
CA LYS A 243 -20.28 10.05 16.71
C LYS A 243 -18.86 9.52 16.96
N ASP A 244 -18.57 8.31 16.49
CA ASP A 244 -17.26 7.68 16.60
C ASP A 244 -16.17 8.48 15.87
N ILE A 245 -16.48 9.00 14.67
CA ILE A 245 -15.62 9.90 13.91
C ILE A 245 -15.38 11.19 14.71
N THR A 246 -16.43 11.79 15.26
CA THR A 246 -16.30 13.04 16.03
C THR A 246 -15.37 12.87 17.23
N HIS A 247 -15.45 11.74 17.94
CA HIS A 247 -14.52 11.43 19.02
C HIS A 247 -13.08 11.22 18.52
N GLY A 248 -12.90 10.49 17.41
CA GLY A 248 -11.59 10.32 16.78
C GLY A 248 -10.97 11.66 16.34
N VAL A 249 -11.75 12.53 15.71
CA VAL A 249 -11.35 13.89 15.29
C VAL A 249 -10.92 14.74 16.48
N ALA A 250 -11.63 14.67 17.61
CA ALA A 250 -11.26 15.37 18.82
C ALA A 250 -9.92 14.85 19.39
N GLY A 251 -9.74 13.51 19.43
CA GLY A 251 -8.49 12.89 19.85
C GLY A 251 -7.31 13.24 18.93
N ALA A 252 -7.51 13.20 17.62
CA ALA A 252 -6.50 13.53 16.63
C ALA A 252 -6.01 14.98 16.77
N ASN A 253 -6.91 15.95 16.94
CA ASN A 253 -6.52 17.33 17.21
C ASN A 253 -5.70 17.48 18.50
N SER A 254 -6.09 16.75 19.56
CA SER A 254 -5.33 16.75 20.81
C SER A 254 -3.91 16.23 20.60
N TYR A 255 -3.76 15.09 19.92
CA TYR A 255 -2.46 14.51 19.58
C TYR A 255 -1.61 15.44 18.72
N ILE A 256 -2.17 16.05 17.68
CA ILE A 256 -1.46 17.01 16.82
C ILE A 256 -0.97 18.20 17.65
N THR A 257 -1.82 18.81 18.49
CA THR A 257 -1.41 19.93 19.35
C THR A 257 -0.29 19.54 20.31
N GLN A 258 -0.37 18.36 20.95
CA GLN A 258 0.67 17.87 21.85
C GLN A 258 2.00 17.60 21.13
N SER A 259 1.94 16.99 19.94
CA SER A 259 3.10 16.75 19.08
C SER A 259 3.78 18.06 18.64
N MET A 260 3.00 19.07 18.26
CA MET A 260 3.55 20.40 17.93
C MET A 260 4.22 21.06 19.13
N GLN A 261 3.57 21.03 20.31
CA GLN A 261 4.15 21.58 21.53
C GLN A 261 5.46 20.90 21.91
N PHE A 262 5.51 19.58 21.76
CA PHE A 262 6.73 18.82 21.98
C PHE A 262 7.84 19.24 20.99
N LEU A 263 7.54 19.30 19.69
CA LEU A 263 8.55 19.63 18.67
C LEU A 263 9.06 21.09 18.79
N ALA A 264 8.26 21.98 19.38
CA ALA A 264 8.62 23.38 19.63
C ALA A 264 9.45 23.58 20.91
N ASN A 265 9.17 22.81 21.97
CA ASN A 265 9.68 23.10 23.32
C ASN A 265 10.69 22.06 23.86
N SER A 266 10.72 20.86 23.29
CA SER A 266 11.59 19.79 23.78
C SER A 266 13.05 20.04 23.41
N TYR A 267 13.95 19.63 24.30
CA TYR A 267 15.37 19.55 23.98
C TYR A 267 15.59 18.45 22.94
N TYR A 268 16.06 18.84 21.76
CA TYR A 268 16.11 17.99 20.57
C TYR A 268 17.19 16.90 20.64
N LEU A 269 18.29 17.12 21.38
CA LEU A 269 19.35 16.11 21.53
C LEU A 269 18.93 15.05 22.54
N GLY A 270 18.96 13.79 22.11
CA GLY A 270 18.75 12.65 23.00
C GLY A 270 17.28 12.40 23.37
N ASN A 271 16.32 13.06 22.72
CA ASN A 271 14.92 12.79 22.97
C ASN A 271 14.52 11.37 22.50
N ALA A 272 14.00 10.55 23.41
CA ALA A 272 13.66 9.17 23.13
C ALA A 272 12.40 9.06 22.25
N ARG A 273 11.34 9.82 22.52
CA ARG A 273 10.11 9.81 21.70
C ARG A 273 10.38 10.12 20.23
N TYR A 274 11.16 11.16 19.93
CA TYR A 274 11.52 11.47 18.53
C TYR A 274 12.38 10.36 17.94
N ARG A 275 13.40 9.90 18.68
CA ARG A 275 14.36 8.91 18.18
C ARG A 275 13.70 7.56 17.86
N THR A 276 12.71 7.15 18.64
CA THR A 276 11.98 5.90 18.44
C THR A 276 11.28 5.85 17.10
N TRP A 277 10.72 6.97 16.63
CA TRP A 277 9.86 6.99 15.44
C TRP A 277 10.50 7.61 14.20
N PHE A 278 11.53 8.46 14.39
CA PHE A 278 12.18 9.21 13.31
C PHE A 278 13.71 9.10 13.30
N GLY A 279 14.29 8.31 14.21
CA GLY A 279 15.71 8.03 14.26
C GLY A 279 16.54 9.15 14.88
N PRO A 280 17.89 9.08 14.75
CA PRO A 280 18.78 10.07 15.33
C PRO A 280 18.43 11.50 14.89
N TYR A 281 18.49 12.44 15.84
CA TYR A 281 18.24 13.85 15.55
C TYR A 281 19.15 14.35 14.44
N GLU A 282 18.52 15.01 13.47
CA GLU A 282 19.18 15.86 12.49
C GLU A 282 18.22 17.00 12.17
N LYS A 283 18.76 18.22 12.06
CA LYS A 283 17.94 19.43 12.06
C LYS A 283 16.90 19.44 10.93
N LYS A 284 17.27 19.04 9.71
CA LYS A 284 16.35 19.08 8.56
C LYS A 284 15.20 18.10 8.73
N ARG A 285 15.48 16.90 9.26
CA ARG A 285 14.45 15.89 9.57
C ARG A 285 13.50 16.37 10.67
N TRP A 286 14.04 16.95 11.74
CA TRP A 286 13.21 17.52 12.82
C TRP A 286 12.30 18.64 12.30
N ASP A 287 12.85 19.60 11.56
CA ASP A 287 12.09 20.70 10.96
C ASP A 287 11.02 20.20 9.99
N THR A 288 11.30 19.09 9.28
CA THR A 288 10.34 18.44 8.37
C THR A 288 9.16 17.85 9.14
N VAL A 289 9.40 17.05 10.18
CA VAL A 289 8.34 16.49 11.03
C VAL A 289 7.54 17.61 11.72
N ALA A 290 8.21 18.66 12.22
CA ALA A 290 7.55 19.82 12.83
C ALA A 290 6.62 20.53 11.83
N ARG A 291 7.06 20.68 10.57
CA ARG A 291 6.23 21.23 9.50
C ARG A 291 5.03 20.33 9.19
N HIS A 292 5.20 19.01 9.16
CA HIS A 292 4.08 18.08 8.92
C HIS A 292 2.98 18.24 9.98
N PHE A 293 3.34 18.26 11.28
CA PHE A 293 2.37 18.48 12.35
C PHE A 293 1.74 19.88 12.32
N ALA A 294 2.50 20.92 11.94
CA ALA A 294 1.94 22.25 11.73
C ALA A 294 0.91 22.28 10.60
N MET A 295 1.14 21.55 9.51
CA MET A 295 0.21 21.44 8.38
C MET A 295 -1.06 20.64 8.71
N LEU A 296 -0.95 19.64 9.61
CA LEU A 296 -2.08 18.86 10.14
C LEU A 296 -3.00 19.67 11.07
N HIS A 297 -2.48 20.72 11.71
CA HIS A 297 -3.21 21.43 12.75
C HIS A 297 -4.55 22.00 12.27
N GLY A 298 -5.63 21.54 12.90
CA GLY A 298 -7.00 21.96 12.58
C GLY A 298 -7.57 21.39 11.28
N GLN A 299 -6.88 20.44 10.64
CA GLN A 299 -7.37 19.76 9.43
C GLN A 299 -8.41 18.67 9.70
N PRO A 300 -8.29 17.80 10.74
CA PRO A 300 -9.25 16.71 10.94
C PRO A 300 -10.74 17.13 10.91
N PRO A 301 -11.17 18.26 11.50
CA PRO A 301 -12.56 18.71 11.42
C PRO A 301 -13.02 19.23 10.05
N ARG A 302 -12.11 19.31 9.07
CA ARG A 302 -12.35 19.84 7.71
C ARG A 302 -12.41 18.73 6.66
N PHE A 303 -12.12 17.50 7.05
CA PHE A 303 -12.17 16.37 6.14
C PHE A 303 -13.59 15.85 5.95
N ARG A 304 -13.77 15.19 4.81
CA ARG A 304 -14.87 14.28 4.52
C ARG A 304 -14.47 12.88 4.96
N TYR A 305 -15.33 12.21 5.72
CA TYR A 305 -15.19 10.82 6.09
C TYR A 305 -16.22 9.97 5.38
N ASP A 306 -15.75 8.94 4.71
CA ASP A 306 -16.56 8.02 3.94
C ASP A 306 -16.60 6.66 4.67
N CYS A 307 -17.81 6.19 4.99
CA CYS A 307 -18.03 4.96 5.74
C CYS A 307 -18.45 3.77 4.86
N SER A 308 -18.23 3.85 3.54
CA SER A 308 -18.61 2.77 2.59
C SER A 308 -17.65 1.59 2.55
N CYS A 309 -16.43 1.72 3.07
CA CYS A 309 -15.47 0.62 3.12
C CYS A 309 -15.88 -0.44 4.15
N THR A 310 -15.83 -1.71 3.76
CA THR A 310 -16.26 -2.85 4.58
C THR A 310 -15.15 -3.85 4.90
N GLU A 311 -13.92 -3.61 4.43
CA GLU A 311 -12.78 -4.49 4.72
C GLU A 311 -12.50 -4.56 6.22
N GLU A 312 -12.57 -5.75 6.78
CA GLU A 312 -12.57 -5.95 8.24
C GLU A 312 -11.22 -5.69 8.91
N ASP A 313 -10.13 -5.92 8.19
CA ASP A 313 -8.73 -5.86 8.65
C ASP A 313 -8.00 -4.58 8.24
N THR A 314 -8.67 -3.73 7.47
CA THR A 314 -8.18 -2.42 7.06
C THR A 314 -8.77 -1.35 7.98
N PHE A 315 -7.98 -0.35 8.37
CA PHE A 315 -8.45 0.76 9.18
C PHE A 315 -9.05 1.85 8.31
N ALA A 316 -8.28 2.33 7.34
CA ALA A 316 -8.70 3.41 6.47
C ALA A 316 -7.83 3.43 5.20
N TYR A 317 -8.19 4.31 4.27
CA TYR A 317 -7.34 4.66 3.14
C TYR A 317 -7.65 6.06 2.61
N VAL A 318 -6.73 6.62 1.81
CA VAL A 318 -6.89 7.87 1.06
C VAL A 318 -6.34 7.79 -0.35
N TYR A 319 -6.79 8.72 -1.20
CA TYR A 319 -6.10 9.08 -2.44
C TYR A 319 -5.24 10.32 -2.15
N PRO A 320 -3.89 10.24 -2.19
CA PRO A 320 -2.99 11.34 -1.78
C PRO A 320 -3.18 12.67 -2.51
N ASP A 321 -3.67 12.62 -3.75
CA ASP A 321 -3.95 13.75 -4.64
C ASP A 321 -5.35 14.36 -4.46
N GLN A 322 -6.26 13.65 -3.78
CA GLN A 322 -7.61 14.13 -3.46
C GLN A 322 -7.69 14.58 -2.01
N PHE A 323 -7.18 15.77 -1.76
CA PHE A 323 -7.12 16.35 -0.43
C PHE A 323 -8.47 16.29 0.30
N GLY A 324 -8.43 15.79 1.53
CA GLY A 324 -9.51 15.94 2.50
C GLY A 324 -10.65 14.93 2.41
N THR A 325 -10.46 13.79 1.75
CA THR A 325 -11.37 12.63 1.90
C THR A 325 -10.65 11.44 2.52
N VAL A 326 -11.15 10.94 3.65
CA VAL A 326 -10.67 9.74 4.34
C VAL A 326 -11.74 8.65 4.29
N TYR A 327 -11.39 7.47 3.80
CA TYR A 327 -12.29 6.32 3.73
C TYR A 327 -12.03 5.41 4.92
N LEU A 328 -13.04 5.16 5.74
CA LEU A 328 -12.93 4.41 6.99
C LEU A 328 -13.48 2.99 6.82
N CYS A 329 -12.69 2.00 7.19
CA CYS A 329 -12.94 0.58 7.01
C CYS A 329 -13.25 -0.12 8.36
N GLY A 330 -13.35 -1.45 8.34
CA GLY A 330 -13.82 -2.25 9.47
C GLY A 330 -12.96 -2.17 10.74
N ALA A 331 -11.64 -2.12 10.62
CA ALA A 331 -10.74 -2.11 11.78
C ALA A 331 -10.81 -0.78 12.55
N PHE A 332 -11.08 0.34 11.87
CA PHE A 332 -11.25 1.65 12.51
C PHE A 332 -12.39 1.66 13.52
N TRP A 333 -13.52 1.01 13.20
CA TRP A 333 -14.67 0.96 14.11
C TRP A 333 -14.38 0.15 15.37
N LYS A 334 -13.53 -0.87 15.26
CA LYS A 334 -13.09 -1.76 16.36
C LYS A 334 -11.99 -1.11 17.22
N ALA A 335 -11.25 -0.15 16.67
CA ALA A 335 -10.16 0.54 17.34
C ALA A 335 -10.64 1.41 18.52
N PRO A 336 -9.82 1.60 19.56
CA PRO A 336 -10.10 2.57 20.61
C PRO A 336 -10.06 3.99 20.06
N VAL A 337 -10.68 4.95 20.76
CA VAL A 337 -10.67 6.35 20.32
C VAL A 337 -9.26 6.94 20.33
N MET A 338 -8.47 6.61 21.36
CA MET A 338 -7.08 7.04 21.59
C MET A 338 -6.28 5.85 22.15
N GLY A 339 -4.96 5.98 22.17
CA GLY A 339 -4.01 4.90 22.49
C GLY A 339 -3.36 4.36 21.22
N LYS A 340 -2.68 3.23 21.31
CA LYS A 340 -2.03 2.56 20.18
C LYS A 340 -3.03 2.14 19.08
N ASP A 341 -2.70 2.41 17.82
CA ASP A 341 -3.48 2.06 16.62
C ASP A 341 -4.97 2.49 16.78
N SER A 342 -5.16 3.72 17.24
CA SER A 342 -6.45 4.27 17.59
C SER A 342 -7.14 4.96 16.41
N ARG A 343 -8.44 5.26 16.57
CA ARG A 343 -9.17 6.10 15.61
C ARG A 343 -8.52 7.47 15.44
N ALA A 344 -8.05 8.07 16.53
CA ALA A 344 -7.33 9.33 16.49
C ALA A 344 -6.00 9.23 15.74
N GLY A 345 -5.23 8.16 15.99
CA GLY A 345 -3.99 7.86 15.27
C GLY A 345 -4.20 7.60 13.79
N THR A 346 -5.18 6.76 13.44
CA THR A 346 -5.58 6.48 12.06
C THR A 346 -5.92 7.77 11.30
N ILE A 347 -6.66 8.70 11.91
CA ILE A 347 -6.97 9.98 11.27
C ILE A 347 -5.69 10.79 10.99
N ILE A 348 -4.70 10.75 11.88
CA ILE A 348 -3.40 11.42 11.68
C ILE A 348 -2.63 10.73 10.56
N HIS A 349 -2.53 9.40 10.60
CA HIS A 349 -1.88 8.59 9.56
C HIS A 349 -2.40 8.96 8.17
N GLU A 350 -3.70 8.82 7.96
CA GLU A 350 -4.35 9.10 6.68
C GLU A 350 -4.18 10.57 6.25
N ALA A 351 -4.24 11.49 7.20
CA ALA A 351 -4.04 12.91 6.90
C ALA A 351 -2.61 13.22 6.44
N THR A 352 -1.59 12.49 6.92
CA THR A 352 -0.21 12.72 6.47
C THR A 352 0.02 12.33 5.01
N HIS A 353 -0.74 11.37 4.47
CA HIS A 353 -0.62 10.95 3.07
C HIS A 353 -1.02 12.03 2.08
N PHE A 354 -1.91 12.96 2.46
CA PHE A 354 -2.27 14.03 1.54
C PHE A 354 -1.04 14.86 1.16
N THR A 355 -0.80 14.99 -0.14
CA THR A 355 0.34 15.74 -0.69
C THR A 355 0.33 17.22 -0.29
N ALA A 356 -0.85 17.78 -0.03
CA ALA A 356 -1.02 19.14 0.48
C ALA A 356 -0.62 19.31 1.97
N ILE A 357 -0.38 18.22 2.71
CA ILE A 357 0.05 18.23 4.12
C ILE A 357 1.50 17.78 4.24
N ALA A 358 1.77 16.51 3.95
CA ALA A 358 3.10 15.91 4.11
C ALA A 358 3.47 15.00 2.95
N GLY A 359 2.50 14.29 2.35
CA GLY A 359 2.77 13.34 1.27
C GLY A 359 3.59 12.14 1.74
N THR A 360 3.31 11.64 2.96
CA THR A 360 3.92 10.42 3.48
C THR A 360 3.51 9.20 2.66
N ASP A 361 4.32 8.15 2.75
CA ASP A 361 4.07 6.83 2.18
C ASP A 361 3.88 5.80 3.30
N ASP A 362 3.56 4.57 2.90
CA ASP A 362 3.39 3.40 3.77
C ASP A 362 4.62 2.47 3.67
N TYR A 363 5.78 2.98 4.07
CA TYR A 363 7.04 2.22 4.02
C TYR A 363 7.06 1.04 5.00
N ALA A 364 6.41 1.18 6.15
CA ALA A 364 6.36 0.18 7.21
C ALA A 364 5.05 0.28 8.00
N TYR A 365 4.43 -0.87 8.26
CA TYR A 365 3.24 -0.98 9.12
C TYR A 365 3.55 -1.60 10.48
N GLY A 366 2.98 -1.06 11.54
CA GLY A 366 3.11 -1.54 12.91
C GLY A 366 4.31 -0.95 13.66
N HIS A 367 4.21 -0.91 14.99
CA HIS A 367 5.24 -0.36 15.88
C HIS A 367 6.64 -0.91 15.58
N THR A 368 6.77 -2.23 15.47
CA THR A 368 8.08 -2.90 15.32
C THR A 368 8.77 -2.49 14.03
N GLU A 369 8.06 -2.50 12.90
CA GLU A 369 8.65 -2.13 11.61
C GLU A 369 8.88 -0.62 11.51
N ALA A 370 7.99 0.22 12.06
CA ALA A 370 8.21 1.67 12.10
C ALA A 370 9.44 2.06 12.94
N GLN A 371 9.67 1.38 14.08
CA GLN A 371 10.88 1.57 14.89
C GLN A 371 12.14 1.10 14.16
N LYS A 372 12.07 -0.04 13.47
CA LYS A 372 13.18 -0.55 12.66
C LYS A 372 13.50 0.42 11.52
N LEU A 373 12.48 0.94 10.83
CA LEU A 373 12.60 1.95 9.79
C LEU A 373 13.29 3.22 10.31
N ALA A 374 12.95 3.66 11.52
CA ALA A 374 13.60 4.80 12.17
C ALA A 374 15.10 4.60 12.43
N VAL A 375 15.54 3.36 12.65
CA VAL A 375 16.95 3.02 12.86
C VAL A 375 17.69 2.85 11.53
N GLU A 376 17.11 2.13 10.58
CA GLU A 376 17.77 1.71 9.34
C GLU A 376 17.66 2.76 8.23
N HIS A 377 16.51 3.44 8.13
CA HIS A 377 16.18 4.39 7.08
C HIS A 377 15.46 5.65 7.61
N PRO A 378 16.13 6.52 8.40
CA PRO A 378 15.50 7.71 9.00
C PRO A 378 14.83 8.66 7.99
N GLU A 379 15.35 8.74 6.75
CA GLU A 379 14.74 9.55 5.68
C GLU A 379 13.38 9.02 5.23
N GLN A 380 13.18 7.69 5.26
CA GLN A 380 11.88 7.07 5.02
C GLN A 380 10.99 7.17 6.25
N ALA A 381 11.55 7.06 7.46
CA ALA A 381 10.77 7.14 8.71
C ALA A 381 10.07 8.50 8.88
N ILE A 382 10.72 9.61 8.53
CA ILE A 382 10.08 10.95 8.53
C ILE A 382 9.06 11.16 7.41
N MET A 383 8.97 10.18 6.49
CA MET A 383 8.00 10.13 5.40
C MET A 383 7.08 8.91 5.53
N ASN A 384 7.06 8.22 6.67
CA ASN A 384 6.19 7.07 6.92
C ASN A 384 4.97 7.52 7.75
N ALA A 385 3.76 7.18 7.31
CA ALA A 385 2.54 7.63 8.00
C ALA A 385 2.40 7.03 9.41
N ASP A 386 2.68 5.73 9.57
CA ASP A 386 2.68 5.04 10.87
C ASP A 386 3.68 5.67 11.86
N SER A 387 4.83 6.15 11.38
CA SER A 387 5.79 6.85 12.25
C SER A 387 5.22 8.15 12.83
N HIS A 388 4.38 8.87 12.07
CA HIS A 388 3.70 10.07 12.56
C HIS A 388 2.56 9.72 13.51
N GLU A 389 1.77 8.70 13.18
CA GLU A 389 0.73 8.17 14.06
C GLU A 389 1.31 7.80 15.43
N TYR A 390 2.30 6.90 15.46
CA TYR A 390 2.84 6.39 16.72
C TYR A 390 3.63 7.44 17.50
N PHE A 391 4.28 8.37 16.81
CA PHE A 391 4.83 9.55 17.47
C PHE A 391 3.74 10.37 18.15
N ALA A 392 2.59 10.57 17.50
CA ALA A 392 1.50 11.38 18.03
C ALA A 392 0.74 10.67 19.16
N GLU A 393 0.44 9.38 18.99
CA GLU A 393 -0.22 8.53 19.98
C GLU A 393 0.58 8.41 21.27
N ASN A 394 1.90 8.24 21.13
CA ASN A 394 2.85 8.07 22.23
C ASN A 394 2.35 7.06 23.28
N ASP A 395 1.95 5.88 22.82
CA ASP A 395 1.40 4.80 23.65
C ASP A 395 2.15 3.48 23.42
N PRO A 396 2.91 2.94 24.39
CA PRO A 396 3.11 3.49 25.73
C PRO A 396 3.90 4.81 25.71
N GLN A 397 3.71 5.62 26.76
CA GLN A 397 4.36 6.92 26.86
C GLN A 397 5.89 6.81 26.86
N ILE A 398 6.52 7.45 25.88
CA ILE A 398 7.98 7.64 25.79
C ILE A 398 8.29 9.09 26.19
N ALA A 399 9.28 9.26 27.07
CA ALA A 399 9.72 10.56 27.58
C ALA A 399 10.51 11.39 26.55
#